data_AF-A0A950HJ21-F1
#
_entry.id   AF-A0A950HJ21-F1
#
_cell.length_a   1.000
_cell.length_b   1.000
_cell.length_c   1.000
_cell.angle_alpha   90.00
_cell.angle_beta   90.00
_cell.angle_gamma   90.00
#
_symmetry.space_group_name_H-M   'P 1'
#
loop_
_entity.id
_entity.type
_entity.pdbx_description
1 polymer ?
#
loop_
_entity_poly.entity_id
_entity_poly.type
_entity_poly.pdbx_seq_one_letter_code
_entity_poly.pdbx_strand_id
1 'polypeptide(L)' 'MTFTVTCSPGRDAAAGIRRIGPGWASLVLSMDPGRVVIDVPSVSGGAVVLARFCRELAREASRIAADLDPGRAITTGGES' A
#
# COMPACT_ATOMS: atom_id res chain seq x y z
N MET A 1 20.80 8.08 -2.62
CA MET A 1 21.09 6.76 -2.01
C MET A 1 19.90 5.88 -2.31
N THR A 2 20.09 4.72 -2.94
CA THR A 2 18.99 3.79 -3.29
C THR A 2 19.13 2.55 -2.43
N PHE A 3 18.04 2.11 -1.80
CA PHE A 3 17.99 0.84 -1.09
C PHE A 3 16.84 0.01 -1.64
N THR A 4 17.06 -1.31 -1.74
CA THR A 4 16.06 -2.27 -2.20
C THR A 4 15.65 -3.14 -1.02
N VAL A 5 14.35 -3.27 -0.79
CA VAL A 5 13.79 -4.20 0.18
C VAL A 5 13.09 -5.31 -0.59
N THR A 6 13.53 -6.55 -0.39
CA THR A 6 12.85 -7.74 -0.88
C THR A 6 12.29 -8.50 0.32
N CYS A 7 11.03 -8.89 0.23
CA CYS A 7 10.30 -9.53 1.31
C CYS A 7 9.28 -10.53 0.76
N SER A 8 8.72 -11.34 1.64
CA SER A 8 7.60 -12.22 1.33
C SER A 8 6.49 -11.91 2.33
N PRO A 9 5.25 -11.61 1.86
CA PRO A 9 4.14 -11.42 2.78
C PRO A 9 3.86 -12.73 3.53
N GLY A 10 3.81 -12.64 4.86
CA GLY A 10 3.36 -13.74 5.73
C GLY A 10 1.84 -13.90 5.74
N ARG A 11 1.36 -14.81 6.58
CA ARG A 11 -0.07 -15.12 6.70
C ARG A 11 -0.91 -13.90 7.08
N ASP A 12 -0.38 -13.03 7.94
CA ASP A 12 -1.10 -11.88 8.49
C ASP A 12 -0.63 -10.56 7.85
N ALA A 13 0.00 -10.64 6.67
CA ALA A 13 0.45 -9.47 5.94
C ALA A 13 -0.74 -8.58 5.53
N ALA A 14 -0.57 -7.27 5.70
CA ALA A 14 -1.62 -6.29 5.44
C ALA A 14 -1.06 -4.94 5.02
N ALA A 15 -1.83 -4.22 4.19
CA ALA A 15 -1.60 -2.82 3.90
C ALA A 15 -2.67 -1.98 4.61
N GLY A 16 -2.28 -0.84 5.19
CA GLY A 16 -3.19 0.03 5.92
C GLY A 16 -2.71 1.48 6.00
N ILE A 17 -3.56 2.33 6.58
CA ILE A 17 -3.27 3.75 6.77
C ILE A 17 -3.12 4.01 8.27
N ARG A 18 -2.02 4.66 8.66
CA ARG A 18 -1.84 5.21 10.01
C ARG A 18 -2.05 6.72 9.97
N ARG A 19 -2.98 7.24 10.76
CA ARG A 19 -3.14 8.69 10.97
C ARG A 19 -2.32 9.09 12.20
N ILE A 20 -1.38 10.02 12.01
CA ILE A 20 -0.50 10.52 13.09
C ILE A 20 -1.10 11.79 13.72
N GLY A 21 -1.83 12.58 12.92
CA GLY A 21 -2.50 13.81 13.34
C GLY A 21 -3.33 14.43 12.22
N PRO A 22 -3.94 15.60 12.44
CA PRO A 22 -4.73 16.28 11.41
C PRO A 22 -3.90 16.54 10.14
N GLY A 23 -4.25 15.90 9.03
CA GLY A 23 -3.53 16.03 7.75
C GLY A 23 -2.25 15.19 7.62
N TRP A 24 -1.91 14.37 8.62
CA TRP A 24 -0.71 13.52 8.62
C TRP A 24 -1.11 12.05 8.53
N ALA A 25 -0.87 11.44 7.37
CA ALA A 25 -1.17 10.04 7.10
C ALA A 25 0.06 9.32 6.54
N SER A 26 0.23 8.07 6.94
CA SER A 26 1.29 7.19 6.47
C SER A 26 0.69 5.92 5.90
N LEU A 27 1.28 5.41 4.82
CA LEU A 27 1.02 4.05 4.37
C LEU A 27 1.85 3.09 5.22
N VAL A 28 1.21 2.03 5.72
CA VAL A 28 1.86 0.98 6.49
C VAL A 28 1.70 -0.33 5.75
N LEU A 29 2.82 -1.02 5.50
CA LEU A 29 2.88 -2.38 5.00
C LEU A 29 3.39 -3.27 6.12
N SER A 30 2.52 -4.11 6.68
CA SER A 30 2.87 -5.13 7.66
C SER A 30 3.16 -6.42 6.90
N MET A 31 4.34 -6.99 7.10
CA MET A 31 4.85 -8.14 6.35
C MET A 31 5.58 -9.06 7.34
N ASP A 32 4.91 -10.04 7.94
CA ASP A 32 5.47 -10.79 9.08
C ASP A 32 6.94 -11.23 8.87
N PRO A 33 7.91 -10.83 9.74
CA PRO A 33 7.78 -9.99 10.94
C PRO A 33 8.09 -8.48 10.72
N GLY A 34 8.45 -8.07 9.50
CA GLY A 34 8.82 -6.71 9.15
C GLY A 34 7.65 -5.74 8.95
N ARG A 35 7.94 -4.44 9.06
CA ARG A 35 7.00 -3.37 8.73
C ARG A 35 7.71 -2.29 7.92
N VAL A 36 7.08 -1.86 6.83
CA VAL A 36 7.48 -0.67 6.08
C VAL A 36 6.47 0.43 6.35
N VAL A 37 6.95 1.63 6.71
CA VAL A 37 6.12 2.83 6.87
C VAL A 37 6.60 3.85 5.86
N ILE A 38 5.66 4.38 5.08
CA ILE A 38 5.92 5.41 4.07
C ILE A 38 5.16 6.65 4.51
N ASP A 39 5.90 7.64 5.02
CA ASP A 39 5.38 8.90 5.51
C ASP A 39 5.26 9.94 4.40
N VAL A 40 4.50 11.00 4.68
CA VAL A 40 4.46 12.19 3.81
C VAL A 40 5.87 12.79 3.77
N PRO A 41 6.48 12.96 2.57
CA PRO A 41 7.80 13.55 2.47
C PRO A 41 7.77 15.03 2.90
N SER A 42 8.82 15.47 3.59
CA SER A 42 9.01 16.85 4.07
C SER A 42 9.39 17.83 2.95
N VAL A 43 8.61 17.83 1.87
CA VAL A 43 8.77 18.71 0.70
C VAL A 43 7.46 19.46 0.43
N SER A 44 7.53 20.58 -0.28
CA SER A 44 6.32 21.30 -0.71
C SER A 44 5.43 20.37 -1.55
N GLY A 45 4.14 20.29 -1.21
CA GLY A 45 3.20 19.39 -1.87
C GLY A 45 3.42 17.90 -1.55
N GLY A 46 4.18 17.55 -0.50
CA GLY A 46 4.50 16.15 -0.16
C GLY A 46 3.27 15.24 -0.03
N ALA A 47 2.13 15.76 0.44
CA ALA A 47 0.88 15.00 0.49
C ALA A 47 0.38 14.57 -0.91
N VAL A 48 0.54 15.44 -1.91
CA VAL A 48 0.21 15.12 -3.31
C VAL A 48 1.18 14.08 -3.86
N VAL A 49 2.46 14.17 -3.50
CA VAL A 49 3.48 13.18 -3.87
C VAL A 49 3.13 11.80 -3.32
N LEU A 50 2.82 11.70 -2.02
CA LEU A 50 2.42 10.44 -1.40
C LEU A 50 1.11 9.91 -2.01
N ALA A 51 0.12 10.78 -2.24
CA ALA A 51 -1.14 10.39 -2.86
C ALA A 51 -0.94 9.80 -4.27
N ARG A 52 -0.07 10.39 -5.08
CA ARG A 52 0.28 9.86 -6.41
C ARG A 52 0.98 8.50 -6.29
N PHE A 53 1.98 8.39 -5.43
CA PHE A 53 2.70 7.13 -5.18
C PHE A 53 1.73 6.01 -4.75
N CYS A 54 0.81 6.28 -3.81
CA CYS A 54 -0.16 5.29 -3.37
C CYS A 54 -1.09 4.81 -4.49
N ARG A 55 -1.48 5.69 -5.44
CA ARG A 55 -2.29 5.29 -6.61
C ARG A 55 -1.51 4.39 -7.56
N GLU A 56 -0.25 4.72 -7.82
CA GLU A 56 0.63 3.91 -8.66
C GLU A 56 0.87 2.53 -8.00
N LEU A 57 1.16 2.51 -6.70
CA LEU A 57 1.31 1.28 -5.91
C LEU A 57 0.04 0.43 -5.95
N ALA A 58 -1.13 1.02 -5.70
CA ALA A 58 -2.40 0.29 -5.73
C ALA A 58 -2.68 -0.32 -7.11
N ARG A 59 -2.37 0.41 -8.18
CA ARG A 59 -2.52 -0.07 -9.55
C ARG A 59 -1.65 -1.30 -9.81
N GLU A 60 -0.36 -1.24 -9.50
CA GLU A 60 0.56 -2.34 -9.76
C GLU A 60 0.31 -3.54 -8.82
N ALA A 61 -0.03 -3.28 -7.55
CA ALA A 61 -0.44 -4.33 -6.61
C ALA A 61 -1.71 -5.06 -7.09
N SER A 62 -2.68 -4.34 -7.65
CA SER A 62 -3.88 -4.97 -8.21
C SER A 62 -3.57 -5.82 -9.44
N ARG A 63 -2.65 -5.37 -10.30
CA ARG A 63 -2.22 -6.13 -11.49
C ARG A 63 -1.53 -7.43 -11.12
N ILE A 64 -0.54 -7.40 -10.23
CA ILE A 64 0.16 -8.62 -9.81
C ILE A 64 -0.79 -9.58 -9.07
N ALA A 65 -1.75 -9.06 -8.29
CA ALA A 65 -2.76 -9.89 -7.64
C ALA A 65 -3.65 -10.62 -8.67
N ALA A 66 -4.07 -9.93 -9.75
CA ALA A 66 -4.84 -10.55 -10.82
C ALA A 66 -4.03 -11.60 -11.60
N ASP A 67 -2.71 -11.38 -11.78
CA ASP A 67 -1.84 -12.34 -12.45
C ASP A 67 -1.60 -13.60 -11.59
N LEU A 68 -1.48 -13.45 -10.26
CA LEU A 68 -1.24 -14.55 -9.33
C LEU A 68 -2.51 -15.32 -8.92
N ASP A 69 -3.67 -14.65 -8.87
CA ASP A 69 -4.98 -15.21 -8.54
C ASP A 69 -6.03 -14.82 -9.61
N PRO A 70 -5.92 -15.34 -10.85
CA PRO A 70 -6.75 -14.94 -11.98
C PRO A 70 -8.22 -15.34 -11.84
N GLY A 71 -8.54 -16.24 -10.90
CA GLY A 71 -9.90 -16.73 -10.65
C GLY A 71 -10.73 -15.84 -9.73
N ARG A 72 -10.09 -14.89 -9.03
CA ARG A 72 -10.76 -13.98 -8.09
C ARG A 72 -11.03 -12.63 -8.71
N ALA A 73 -11.71 -12.63 -9.86
CA ALA A 73 -12.36 -11.42 -10.35
C ALA A 73 -13.29 -10.88 -9.25
N ILE A 74 -13.16 -9.59 -8.96
CA ILE A 74 -13.86 -8.87 -7.91
C ILE A 74 -15.37 -9.15 -8.06
N THR A 75 -15.92 -10.05 -7.26
CA THR A 75 -17.35 -10.05 -6.97
C THR A 75 -17.60 -8.84 -6.08
N THR A 76 -17.73 -7.67 -6.70
CA THR A 76 -18.50 -6.58 -6.09
C THR A 76 -19.96 -7.02 -6.16
N GLY A 77 -20.32 -7.96 -5.29
CA GLY A 77 -21.71 -8.34 -5.05
C GLY A 77 -22.35 -7.23 -4.24
N GLY A 78 -23.00 -6.30 -4.94
CA GLY A 78 -24.12 -5.56 -4.37
C GLY A 78 -25.35 -6.46 -4.26
N GLU A 79 -26.12 -6.22 -3.20
CA GLU A 79 -27.53 -6.59 -2.96
C GLU A 79 -27.81 -8.11 -2.80
N SER A 80 -28.54 -8.58 -1.78
CA SER A 80 -29.57 -7.98 -0.91
C SER A 80 -29.50 -8.53 0.51
#